data_AF-A0A957VJK0-F1
#
_entry.id   AF-A0A957VJK0-F1
#
_cell.length_a   1.000
_cell.length_b   1.000
_cell.length_c   1.000
_cell.angle_alpha   90.00
_cell.angle_beta   90.00
_cell.angle_gamma   90.00
#
_symmetry.space_group_name_H-M   'P 1'
#
loop_
_entity.id
_entity.type
_entity.pdbx_description
1 polymer ?
#
loop_
_entity_poly.entity_id
_entity_poly.type
_entity_poly.pdbx_seq_one_letter_code
_entity_poly.pdbx_strand_id
1 'polypeptide(L)'
;MTTPSTMIGESTMAFRRGDVVLLPFPYTNLNATKTRPAVVVSSELYQSSRPDLLLAYVSSQVDKAMPPIDYVLADWQTAGLLKPSFVRPKVAAIDPALIVHRIGELSVRDQQEVDSRLRRAMDLTASALWDVVAEIDFSTQSPEVVQLVAEKAVTALTLFAQEDSALVDLNRIRILVTGSGSE
;
A
#
# COMPACT_ATOMS: atom_id res chain seq x y z
N MET A 1 5.98 11.42 -53.84
CA MET A 1 4.86 11.37 -52.88
C MET A 1 5.44 10.90 -51.57
N THR A 2 5.72 11.84 -50.68
CA THR A 2 6.46 11.62 -49.44
C THR A 2 5.44 11.58 -48.31
N THR A 3 5.23 10.41 -47.73
CA THR A 3 4.40 10.25 -46.53
C THR A 3 5.18 10.80 -45.33
N PRO A 4 4.61 11.66 -44.47
CA PRO A 4 5.29 12.03 -43.25
C PRO A 4 5.17 10.88 -42.25
N SER A 5 6.30 10.36 -41.82
CA SER A 5 6.40 9.55 -40.60
C SER A 5 6.06 10.43 -39.41
N THR A 6 4.91 10.19 -38.80
CA THR A 6 4.57 10.79 -37.50
C THR A 6 5.47 10.16 -36.45
N MET A 7 6.50 10.91 -36.04
CA MET A 7 7.13 10.73 -34.75
C MET A 7 6.13 11.14 -33.67
N ILE A 8 5.64 10.18 -32.89
CA ILE A 8 5.16 10.47 -31.54
C ILE A 8 6.28 10.04 -30.61
N GLY A 9 7.17 10.98 -30.34
CA GLY A 9 7.91 10.96 -29.11
C GLY A 9 7.01 11.51 -28.02
N GLU A 10 6.85 10.77 -26.94
CA GLU A 10 7.11 11.30 -25.60
C GLU A 10 7.37 10.11 -24.69
N SER A 11 8.57 10.13 -24.11
CA SER A 11 9.12 9.09 -23.25
C SER A 11 8.11 8.58 -22.23
N THR A 12 8.12 7.27 -22.03
CA THR A 12 7.55 6.55 -20.89
C THR A 12 8.01 7.23 -19.59
N MET A 13 7.31 8.27 -19.15
CA MET A 13 7.37 8.70 -17.76
C MET A 13 6.70 7.58 -16.97
N ALA A 14 7.52 6.62 -16.54
CA ALA A 14 7.07 5.42 -15.85
C ALA A 14 6.24 5.82 -14.62
N PHE A 15 4.96 5.43 -14.63
CA PHE A 15 4.08 5.62 -13.49
C PHE A 15 4.61 4.83 -12.29
N ARG A 16 4.76 5.48 -11.14
CA ARG A 16 5.26 4.85 -9.92
C ARG A 16 4.13 4.57 -8.96
N ARG A 17 4.36 3.59 -8.07
CA ARG A 17 3.45 3.35 -6.94
C ARG A 17 3.21 4.65 -6.18
N GLY A 18 1.95 4.96 -5.89
CA GLY A 18 1.53 6.18 -5.20
C GLY A 18 1.22 7.36 -6.11
N ASP A 19 1.53 7.27 -7.41
CA ASP A 19 1.09 8.27 -8.37
C ASP A 19 -0.43 8.34 -8.43
N VAL A 20 -0.95 9.57 -8.39
CA VAL A 20 -2.36 9.85 -8.60
C VAL A 20 -2.56 10.27 -10.05
N VAL A 21 -3.42 9.55 -10.75
CA VAL A 21 -3.62 9.67 -12.19
C VAL A 21 -5.10 9.89 -12.53
N LEU A 22 -5.35 10.58 -13.64
CA LEU A 22 -6.68 10.74 -14.22
C LEU A 22 -6.84 9.80 -15.42
N LEU A 23 -7.94 9.06 -15.44
CA LEU A 23 -8.28 8.18 -16.56
C LEU A 23 -9.79 8.22 -16.86
N PRO A 24 -10.20 8.00 -18.12
CA PRO A 24 -11.59 7.77 -18.48
C PRO A 24 -11.97 6.41 -17.92
N PHE A 25 -12.68 6.44 -16.80
CA PHE A 25 -13.00 5.23 -16.08
C PHE A 25 -14.00 4.37 -16.88
N PRO A 26 -13.73 3.09 -17.23
CA PRO A 26 -14.59 2.43 -18.18
C PRO A 26 -15.89 1.88 -17.53
N TYR A 27 -16.96 1.94 -18.33
CA TYR A 27 -18.23 1.22 -18.20
C TYR A 27 -19.35 1.78 -17.32
N THR A 28 -19.63 3.09 -17.35
CA THR A 28 -20.99 3.54 -16.97
C THR A 28 -21.52 4.57 -17.97
N ASN A 29 -22.23 4.03 -18.98
CA ASN A 29 -22.98 4.72 -20.03
C ASN A 29 -22.16 5.47 -21.07
N LEU A 30 -22.38 5.10 -22.34
CA LEU A 30 -21.83 5.65 -23.58
C LEU A 30 -22.15 7.13 -23.84
N ASN A 31 -22.63 7.88 -22.84
CA ASN A 31 -23.05 9.28 -22.99
C ASN A 31 -22.31 10.27 -22.08
N ALA A 32 -21.44 9.82 -21.16
CA ALA A 32 -20.61 10.74 -20.37
C ALA A 32 -19.35 10.06 -19.80
N THR A 33 -18.21 10.27 -20.46
CA THR A 33 -16.89 9.84 -19.98
C THR A 33 -16.46 10.72 -18.80
N LYS A 34 -16.94 10.43 -17.59
CA LYS A 34 -16.45 11.12 -16.39
C LYS A 34 -15.03 10.63 -16.08
N THR A 35 -14.04 11.48 -16.34
CA THR A 35 -12.66 11.29 -15.88
C THR A 35 -12.64 11.19 -14.36
N ARG A 36 -11.94 10.19 -13.83
CA ARG A 36 -11.84 9.96 -12.39
C ARG A 36 -10.39 9.79 -11.96
N PRO A 37 -10.04 10.25 -10.75
CA PRO A 37 -8.76 9.96 -10.15
C PRO A 37 -8.65 8.49 -9.74
N ALA A 38 -7.44 7.95 -9.85
CA ALA A 38 -7.03 6.67 -9.31
C ALA A 38 -5.58 6.75 -8.82
N VAL A 39 -5.19 5.83 -7.94
CA VAL A 39 -3.84 5.71 -7.40
C VAL A 39 -3.17 4.49 -8.03
N VAL A 40 -1.93 4.62 -8.48
CA VAL A 40 -1.12 3.49 -8.95
C VAL A 40 -0.70 2.64 -7.75
N VAL A 41 -1.09 1.38 -7.74
CA VAL A 41 -0.83 0.41 -6.65
C VAL A 41 -0.08 -0.83 -7.13
N SER A 42 0.37 -0.87 -8.38
CA SER A 42 1.35 -1.87 -8.83
C SER A 42 2.72 -1.57 -8.23
N SER A 43 3.49 -2.63 -7.95
CA SER A 43 4.90 -2.53 -7.57
C SER A 43 5.78 -2.37 -8.82
N GLU A 44 7.02 -1.92 -8.64
CA GLU A 44 8.02 -1.87 -9.73
C GLU A 44 8.22 -3.25 -10.37
N LEU A 45 8.26 -4.32 -9.56
CA LEU A 45 8.34 -5.71 -10.06
C LEU A 45 7.15 -6.08 -10.96
N TYR A 46 5.94 -5.65 -10.59
CA TYR A 46 4.76 -5.88 -11.43
C TYR A 46 4.90 -5.14 -12.76
N GLN A 47 5.28 -3.86 -12.69
CA GLN A 47 5.42 -2.98 -13.85
C GLN A 47 6.55 -3.40 -14.80
N SER A 48 7.63 -3.98 -14.29
CA SER A 48 8.72 -4.51 -15.11
C SER A 48 8.34 -5.83 -15.79
N SER A 49 7.36 -6.55 -15.23
CA SER A 49 6.96 -7.89 -15.67
C SER A 49 5.69 -7.90 -16.52
N ARG A 50 4.90 -6.82 -16.48
CA ARG A 50 3.59 -6.70 -17.12
C ARG A 50 3.42 -5.32 -17.76
N PRO A 51 2.74 -5.24 -18.93
CA PRO A 51 2.55 -3.97 -19.62
C PRO A 51 1.45 -3.08 -19.00
N ASP A 52 0.60 -3.63 -18.13
CA ASP A 52 -0.50 -2.93 -17.48
C ASP A 52 -0.13 -2.42 -16.07
N LEU A 53 -0.93 -1.47 -15.57
CA LEU A 53 -0.83 -0.94 -14.21
C LEU A 53 -2.01 -1.42 -13.38
N LEU A 54 -1.74 -1.73 -12.12
CA LEU A 54 -2.81 -1.91 -11.13
C LEU A 54 -3.15 -0.56 -10.52
N LEU A 55 -4.40 -0.11 -10.67
CA LEU A 55 -4.88 1.15 -10.12
C LEU A 55 -6.00 0.92 -9.10
N ALA A 56 -5.95 1.63 -7.95
CA ALA A 56 -7.01 1.70 -6.95
C ALA A 56 -7.82 2.99 -7.10
N TYR A 57 -9.14 2.93 -6.91
CA TYR A 57 -10.01 4.05 -7.29
C TYR A 57 -10.06 5.13 -6.21
N VAL A 58 -10.16 6.38 -6.67
CA VAL A 58 -10.42 7.52 -5.79
C VAL A 58 -11.86 8.02 -5.99
N SER A 59 -12.55 8.29 -4.88
CA SER A 59 -13.90 8.85 -4.87
C SER A 59 -13.96 10.05 -3.94
N SER A 60 -14.66 11.11 -4.35
CA SER A 60 -14.87 12.28 -3.51
C SER A 60 -16.14 12.22 -2.66
N GLN A 61 -16.90 11.12 -2.71
CA GLN A 61 -18.14 10.96 -1.95
C GLN A 61 -17.80 10.41 -0.56
N VAL A 62 -17.04 11.18 0.21
CA VAL A 62 -16.43 10.73 1.48
C VAL A 62 -17.44 10.16 2.48
N ASP A 63 -18.69 10.65 2.47
CA ASP A 63 -19.78 10.13 3.31
C ASP A 63 -20.13 8.65 3.02
N LYS A 64 -19.69 8.10 1.88
CA LYS A 64 -19.89 6.70 1.49
C LYS A 64 -18.69 5.82 1.77
N ALA A 65 -17.62 6.35 2.35
CA ALA A 65 -16.46 5.56 2.70
C ALA A 65 -16.83 4.50 3.75
N MET A 66 -16.26 3.31 3.61
CA MET A 66 -16.35 2.19 4.54
C MET A 66 -15.00 2.00 5.23
N PRO A 67 -14.73 2.69 6.36
CA PRO A 67 -13.40 2.78 6.95
C PRO A 67 -12.67 1.46 7.21
N PRO A 68 -13.31 0.30 7.48
CA PRO A 68 -12.56 -0.95 7.60
C PRO A 68 -11.64 -1.26 6.40
N ILE A 69 -12.01 -0.84 5.19
CA ILE A 69 -11.32 -1.18 3.93
C ILE A 69 -11.15 0.02 2.97
N ASP A 70 -11.78 1.16 3.25
CA ASP A 70 -11.59 2.42 2.53
C ASP A 70 -10.73 3.36 3.37
N TYR A 71 -9.97 4.25 2.73
CA TYR A 71 -9.17 5.26 3.43
C TYR A 71 -9.44 6.67 2.90
N VAL A 72 -9.88 7.57 3.78
CA VAL A 72 -10.03 9.00 3.46
C VAL A 72 -8.65 9.64 3.53
N LEU A 73 -8.21 10.22 2.41
CA LEU A 73 -6.88 10.80 2.27
C LEU A 73 -6.74 12.02 3.16
N ALA A 74 -5.68 12.06 3.98
CA ALA A 74 -5.37 13.19 4.83
C ALA A 74 -4.79 14.35 4.01
N ASP A 75 -3.90 14.03 3.06
CA ASP A 75 -3.12 15.00 2.30
C ASP A 75 -3.62 15.11 0.85
N TRP A 76 -4.95 15.10 0.67
CA TRP A 76 -5.57 15.05 -0.65
C TRP A 76 -5.19 16.25 -1.55
N GLN A 77 -4.97 17.44 -0.99
CA GLN A 77 -4.49 18.60 -1.75
C GLN A 77 -3.11 18.35 -2.35
N THR A 78 -2.18 17.83 -1.54
CA THR A 78 -0.81 17.51 -1.97
C THR A 78 -0.81 16.41 -3.02
N ALA A 79 -1.78 15.50 -2.94
CA ALA A 79 -2.05 14.46 -3.93
C ALA A 79 -2.68 14.98 -5.24
N GLY A 80 -2.88 16.30 -5.38
CA GLY A 80 -3.42 16.94 -6.58
C GLY A 80 -4.93 16.83 -6.76
N LEU A 81 -5.65 16.39 -5.73
CA LEU A 81 -7.11 16.25 -5.78
C LEU A 81 -7.78 17.59 -5.51
N LEU A 82 -8.94 17.82 -6.14
CA LEU A 82 -9.67 19.10 -6.03
C LEU A 82 -10.55 19.21 -4.78
N LYS A 83 -10.79 18.10 -4.09
CA LYS A 83 -11.66 18.02 -2.90
C LYS A 83 -11.33 16.79 -2.05
N PRO A 84 -11.75 16.78 -0.78
CA PRO A 84 -11.60 15.60 0.08
C PRO A 84 -12.09 14.34 -0.63
N SER A 85 -11.26 13.30 -0.58
CA SER A 85 -11.49 12.06 -1.31
C SER A 85 -10.95 10.87 -0.54
N PHE A 86 -11.40 9.68 -0.91
CA PHE A 86 -10.98 8.42 -0.32
C PHE A 86 -10.59 7.40 -1.40
N VAL A 87 -9.63 6.54 -1.05
CA VAL A 87 -9.20 5.41 -1.87
C VAL A 87 -10.05 4.20 -1.50
N ARG A 88 -10.51 3.49 -2.54
CA ARG A 88 -11.28 2.26 -2.44
C ARG A 88 -10.41 1.09 -2.84
N PRO A 89 -10.58 -0.11 -2.25
CA PRO A 89 -9.95 -1.34 -2.67
C PRO A 89 -10.63 -1.91 -3.92
N LYS A 90 -11.03 -1.04 -4.84
CA LYS A 90 -11.50 -1.39 -6.17
C LYS A 90 -10.30 -1.27 -7.09
N VAL A 91 -9.64 -2.40 -7.35
CA VAL A 91 -8.42 -2.46 -8.16
C VAL A 91 -8.77 -2.90 -9.57
N ALA A 92 -8.17 -2.26 -10.57
CA ALA A 92 -8.28 -2.66 -11.97
C ALA A 92 -6.89 -2.66 -12.62
N ALA A 93 -6.68 -3.62 -13.53
CA ALA A 93 -5.55 -3.62 -14.45
C ALA A 93 -5.89 -2.71 -15.64
N ILE A 94 -5.02 -1.73 -15.91
CA ILE A 94 -5.26 -0.65 -16.86
C ILE A 94 -4.06 -0.50 -17.79
N ASP A 95 -4.33 -0.43 -19.08
CA ASP A 95 -3.33 -0.02 -20.07
C ASP A 95 -2.89 1.43 -19.79
N PRO A 96 -1.58 1.69 -19.58
CA PRO A 96 -1.06 3.04 -19.36
C PRO A 96 -1.49 4.06 -20.42
N ALA A 97 -1.76 3.63 -21.65
CA ALA A 97 -2.25 4.50 -22.74
C ALA A 97 -3.65 5.09 -22.47
N LEU A 98 -4.42 4.53 -21.54
CA LEU A 98 -5.70 5.07 -21.10
C LEU A 98 -5.54 6.19 -20.06
N ILE A 99 -4.35 6.37 -19.48
CA ILE A 99 -4.12 7.44 -18.51
C ILE A 99 -4.01 8.76 -19.25
N VAL A 100 -4.85 9.73 -18.86
CA VAL A 100 -4.86 11.07 -19.46
C VAL A 100 -3.65 11.87 -18.98
N HIS A 101 -3.37 11.87 -17.68
CA HIS A 101 -2.15 12.43 -17.08
C HIS A 101 -2.05 12.09 -15.59
N ARG A 102 -0.84 12.22 -15.03
CA ARG A 102 -0.56 12.25 -13.59
C ARG A 102 -0.91 13.62 -13.01
N ILE A 103 -1.63 13.65 -11.90
CA ILE A 103 -2.04 14.88 -11.20
C ILE A 103 -1.31 15.12 -9.88
N GLY A 104 -0.67 14.09 -9.32
CA GLY A 104 0.04 14.20 -8.06
C GLY A 104 0.56 12.86 -7.58
N GLU A 105 0.88 12.79 -6.30
CA GLU A 105 1.41 11.61 -5.62
C GLU A 105 0.89 11.59 -4.18
N LEU A 106 0.62 10.40 -3.64
CA LEU A 106 0.25 10.26 -2.24
C LEU A 106 1.43 10.65 -1.32
N SER A 107 1.12 11.22 -0.16
CA SER A 107 2.12 11.33 0.91
C SER A 107 2.51 9.94 1.43
N VAL A 108 3.67 9.83 2.07
CA VAL A 108 4.13 8.57 2.69
C VAL A 108 3.08 8.02 3.66
N ARG A 109 2.47 8.89 4.48
CA ARG A 109 1.41 8.52 5.42
C ARG A 109 0.18 7.98 4.70
N ASP A 110 -0.30 8.68 3.68
CA ASP A 110 -1.48 8.26 2.93
C ASP A 110 -1.22 6.95 2.17
N GLN A 111 -0.01 6.78 1.60
CA GLN A 111 0.40 5.53 0.94
C GLN A 111 0.38 4.35 1.91
N GLN A 112 0.92 4.50 3.13
CA GLN A 112 0.92 3.45 4.15
C GLN A 112 -0.49 3.02 4.56
N GLU A 113 -1.40 3.97 4.74
CA GLU A 113 -2.80 3.68 5.07
C GLU A 113 -3.54 3.01 3.91
N VAL A 114 -3.32 3.47 2.68
CA VAL A 114 -3.87 2.82 1.48
C VAL A 114 -3.40 1.37 1.40
N ASP A 115 -2.11 1.11 1.63
CA ASP A 115 -1.55 -0.25 1.62
C ASP A 115 -2.17 -1.12 2.72
N SER A 116 -2.35 -0.59 3.92
CA SER A 116 -3.06 -1.26 5.02
C SER A 116 -4.48 -1.65 4.63
N ARG A 117 -5.25 -0.70 4.06
CA ARG A 117 -6.64 -0.98 3.65
C ARG A 117 -6.72 -1.98 2.51
N LEU A 118 -5.82 -1.92 1.53
CA LEU A 118 -5.73 -2.90 0.45
C LEU A 118 -5.42 -4.30 0.98
N ARG A 119 -4.46 -4.43 1.91
CA ARG A 119 -4.16 -5.73 2.55
C ARG A 119 -5.38 -6.28 3.27
N ARG A 120 -6.07 -5.46 4.09
CA ARG A 120 -7.29 -5.86 4.80
C ARG A 120 -8.42 -6.26 3.86
N ALA A 121 -8.60 -5.53 2.76
CA ALA A 121 -9.65 -5.82 1.77
C ALA A 121 -9.42 -7.13 1.00
N MET A 122 -8.16 -7.55 0.88
CA MET A 122 -7.75 -8.77 0.17
C MET A 122 -7.40 -9.93 1.12
N ASP A 123 -7.68 -9.78 2.42
CA ASP A 123 -7.32 -10.72 3.48
C ASP A 123 -5.82 -11.12 3.48
N LEU A 124 -4.95 -10.18 3.13
CA LEU A 124 -3.49 -10.34 3.14
C LEU A 124 -2.90 -9.99 4.51
N THR A 125 -3.69 -10.19 5.57
CA THR A 125 -3.51 -9.56 6.88
C THR A 125 -2.48 -10.26 7.78
N ALA A 126 -1.93 -11.40 7.36
CA ALA A 126 -1.14 -12.26 8.26
C ALA A 126 0.16 -12.86 7.69
N SER A 127 0.54 -12.62 6.42
CA SER A 127 1.87 -13.08 5.95
C SER A 127 3.00 -12.12 6.33
N ALA A 128 2.69 -10.90 6.76
CA ALA A 128 3.64 -9.79 6.83
C ALA A 128 4.04 -9.38 8.25
N LEU A 129 3.71 -10.13 9.31
CA LEU A 129 4.23 -9.78 10.64
C LEU A 129 5.76 -9.90 10.67
N TRP A 130 6.31 -10.87 9.93
CA TRP A 130 7.74 -10.96 9.67
C TRP A 130 8.28 -9.77 8.85
N ASP A 131 7.57 -9.37 7.79
CA ASP A 131 7.99 -8.25 6.92
C ASP A 131 7.97 -6.91 7.68
N VAL A 132 6.97 -6.68 8.53
CA VAL A 132 6.85 -5.49 9.38
C VAL A 132 7.92 -5.47 10.47
N VAL A 133 8.18 -6.62 11.11
CA VAL A 133 9.26 -6.72 12.11
C VAL A 133 10.64 -6.56 11.47
N ALA A 134 10.83 -7.05 10.24
CA ALA A 134 12.09 -6.92 9.50
C ALA A 134 12.41 -5.47 9.08
N GLU A 135 11.39 -4.64 8.87
CA GLU A 135 11.56 -3.21 8.55
C GLU A 135 11.77 -2.31 9.78
N ILE A 136 11.50 -2.80 10.99
CA ILE A 136 11.74 -2.03 12.22
C ILE A 136 13.21 -2.14 12.61
N ASP A 137 13.97 -1.08 12.33
CA ASP A 137 15.31 -0.93 12.88
C ASP A 137 15.25 -0.40 14.32
N PHE A 138 15.21 -1.32 15.29
CA PHE A 138 15.23 -1.01 16.72
C PHE A 138 16.51 -0.25 17.16
N SER A 139 17.58 -0.22 16.37
CA SER A 139 18.78 0.55 16.69
C SER A 139 18.61 2.07 16.53
N THR A 140 17.56 2.49 15.81
CA THR A 140 17.22 3.90 15.58
C THR A 140 16.15 4.44 16.54
N GLN A 141 15.56 3.58 17.36
CA GLN A 141 14.48 3.94 18.28
C GLN A 141 15.03 4.36 19.65
N SER A 142 14.23 5.10 20.43
CA SER A 142 14.64 5.45 21.78
C SER A 142 14.67 4.21 22.69
N PRO A 143 15.57 4.14 23.69
CA PRO A 143 15.67 2.99 24.59
C PRO A 143 14.34 2.62 25.26
N GLU A 144 13.50 3.61 25.59
CA GLU A 144 12.20 3.41 26.23
C GLU A 144 11.20 2.70 25.31
N VAL A 145 11.21 3.02 24.03
CA VAL A 145 10.34 2.38 23.03
C VAL A 145 10.77 0.94 22.81
N VAL A 146 12.07 0.69 22.66
CA VAL A 146 12.63 -0.66 22.50
C VAL A 146 12.28 -1.53 23.71
N GLN A 147 12.46 -1.00 24.92
CA GLN A 147 12.14 -1.69 26.17
C GLN A 147 10.65 -2.03 26.25
N LEU A 148 9.75 -1.09 25.94
CA LEU A 148 8.31 -1.32 26.01
C LEU A 148 7.85 -2.41 25.04
N VAL A 149 8.38 -2.42 23.81
CA VAL A 149 8.06 -3.46 22.82
C VAL A 149 8.57 -4.83 23.28
N ALA A 150 9.79 -4.90 23.82
CA ALA A 150 10.35 -6.13 24.37
C ALA A 150 9.48 -6.68 25.53
N GLU A 151 9.08 -5.83 26.47
CA GLU A 151 8.23 -6.21 27.60
C GLU A 151 6.86 -6.74 27.15
N LYS A 152 6.23 -6.08 26.18
CA LYS A 152 4.95 -6.53 25.62
C LYS A 152 5.09 -7.88 24.89
N ALA A 153 6.16 -8.06 24.12
CA ALA A 153 6.44 -9.31 23.42
C ALA A 153 6.66 -10.47 24.40
N VAL A 154 7.52 -10.29 25.41
CA VAL A 154 7.79 -11.31 26.44
C VAL A 154 6.52 -11.65 27.23
N THR A 155 5.72 -10.64 27.60
CA THR A 155 4.45 -10.86 28.30
C THR A 155 3.49 -11.70 27.46
N ALA A 156 3.33 -11.36 26.18
CA ALA A 156 2.45 -12.11 25.27
C ALA A 156 2.92 -13.56 25.09
N LEU A 157 4.22 -13.78 24.89
CA LEU A 157 4.79 -15.11 24.73
C LEU A 157 4.65 -15.96 26.00
N THR A 158 4.77 -15.36 27.18
CA THR A 158 4.56 -16.03 28.46
C THR A 158 3.09 -16.41 28.67
N LEU A 159 2.15 -15.59 28.20
CA LEU A 159 0.72 -15.94 28.20
C LEU A 159 0.45 -17.14 27.29
N PHE A 160 0.97 -17.16 26.07
CA PHE A 160 0.79 -18.29 25.15
C PHE A 160 1.47 -19.59 25.61
N ALA A 161 2.56 -19.49 26.38
CA ALA A 161 3.21 -20.63 27.01
C ALA A 161 2.31 -21.35 28.01
N GLN A 162 1.37 -20.65 28.64
CA GLN A 162 0.41 -21.24 29.59
C GLN A 162 -0.72 -22.00 28.89
N GLU A 163 -0.91 -21.78 27.60
CA GLU A 163 -1.97 -22.38 26.78
C GLU A 163 -1.50 -23.63 26.00
N ASP A 164 -0.28 -24.13 26.27
CA ASP A 164 0.34 -25.31 25.63
C ASP A 164 0.36 -25.23 24.08
N SER A 165 0.61 -24.02 23.57
CA SER A 165 0.67 -23.77 22.13
C SER A 165 2.03 -24.19 21.56
N ALA A 166 2.06 -25.29 20.80
CA ALA A 166 3.25 -25.85 20.14
C ALA A 166 3.93 -24.91 19.10
N LEU A 167 3.40 -23.71 18.89
CA LEU A 167 3.88 -22.74 17.92
C LEU A 167 4.94 -21.77 18.49
N VAL A 168 5.14 -21.73 19.81
CA VAL A 168 6.09 -20.82 20.46
C VAL A 168 7.30 -21.59 21.03
N ASP A 169 8.48 -21.38 20.45
CA ASP A 169 9.74 -21.95 20.94
C ASP A 169 10.34 -21.12 22.09
N LEU A 170 9.95 -21.48 23.31
CA LEU A 170 10.42 -20.84 24.54
C LEU A 170 11.91 -21.08 24.81
N ASN A 171 12.49 -22.16 24.29
CA ASN A 171 13.93 -22.41 24.46
C ASN A 171 14.75 -21.41 23.65
N ARG A 172 14.33 -21.12 22.42
CA ARG A 172 14.96 -20.09 21.59
C ARG A 172 14.90 -18.71 22.24
N ILE A 173 13.75 -18.35 22.82
CA ILE A 173 13.59 -17.07 23.53
C ILE A 173 14.50 -17.01 24.77
N ARG A 174 14.57 -18.10 25.54
CA ARG A 174 15.45 -18.20 26.70
C ARG A 174 16.91 -17.96 26.32
N ILE A 175 17.40 -18.62 25.27
CA ILE A 175 18.78 -18.45 24.76
C ILE A 175 19.05 -16.99 24.39
N LEU A 176 18.10 -16.32 23.73
CA LEU A 176 18.25 -14.90 23.33
C LEU A 176 18.32 -13.95 24.54
N VAL A 177 17.59 -14.23 25.62
CA VAL A 177 17.55 -13.36 26.82
C VAL A 177 18.71 -13.66 27.77
N THR A 178 19.09 -14.92 27.95
CA THR A 178 20.09 -15.33 28.95
C THR A 178 21.49 -15.50 28.37
N GLY A 179 21.64 -15.52 27.04
CA GLY A 179 22.92 -15.73 26.33
C GLY A 179 23.47 -17.15 26.47
N SER A 180 22.79 -18.03 27.20
CA SER A 180 23.21 -19.41 27.45
C SER A 180 22.54 -20.36 26.46
N GLY A 181 23.13 -20.47 25.27
CA GLY A 181 23.04 -21.70 24.49
C GLY A 181 23.99 -22.73 25.10
N SER A 182 23.48 -23.65 25.89
CA SER A 182 24.29 -24.76 26.43
C SER A 182 24.26 -25.94 25.46
N GLU A 183 25.46 -26.27 24.97
CA GLU A 183 26.04 -27.61 24.68
C GLU A 183 25.19 -28.71 24.04
#